data_AF-A0A5C4LYX2-F1
#
_entry.id   AF-A0A5C4LYX2-F1
#
_cell.length_a   1.000
_cell.length_b   1.000
_cell.length_c   1.000
_cell.angle_alpha   90.00
_cell.angle_beta   90.00
_cell.angle_gamma   90.00
#
_symmetry.space_group_name_H-M   'P 1'
#
loop_
_entity.id
_entity.type
_entity.pdbx_description
1 polymer ?
#
loop_
_entity_poly.entity_id
_entity_poly.type
_entity_poly.pdbx_seq_one_letter_code
_entity_poly.pdbx_strand_id
1 'polypeptide(L)' 'MATGTEPFAVGHRVTYLPGRHKSGTRLCRRGVVTGAPVFDAYTNNTWVPVHAEGQASDQEPEWVRASDIVDVA' A
#
# COMPACT_ATOMS: atom_id res chain seq x y z
N MET A 1 -1.51 -26.56 -6.20
CA MET A 1 -1.76 -25.17 -6.67
C MET A 1 -1.24 -24.26 -5.58
N ALA A 2 -0.22 -23.46 -5.85
CA ALA A 2 0.39 -22.61 -4.82
C ALA A 2 -0.63 -21.52 -4.44
N THR A 3 -1.26 -21.65 -3.28
CA THR A 3 -1.94 -20.54 -2.61
C THR A 3 -0.86 -19.54 -2.24
N GLY A 4 -0.57 -18.62 -3.16
CA GLY A 4 0.33 -17.52 -2.88
C GLY A 4 -0.22 -16.78 -1.67
N THR A 5 0.53 -16.81 -0.57
CA THR A 5 0.31 -15.98 0.60
C THR A 5 -0.04 -14.58 0.12
N GLU A 6 -1.28 -14.14 0.32
CA GLU A 6 -1.70 -12.79 -0.03
C GLU A 6 -0.79 -11.84 0.77
N PRO A 7 0.19 -11.17 0.14
CA PRO A 7 1.22 -10.49 0.91
C PRO A 7 0.67 -9.24 1.62
N PHE A 8 -0.57 -8.84 1.34
CA PHE A 8 -1.20 -7.63 1.85
C PHE A 8 -2.49 -7.99 2.61
N ALA A 9 -2.35 -8.59 3.79
CA ALA A 9 -3.48 -8.84 4.68
C ALA A 9 -3.78 -7.62 5.56
N VAL A 10 -5.03 -7.45 5.96
CA VAL A 10 -5.45 -6.37 6.86
C VAL A 10 -4.66 -6.45 8.18
N GLY A 11 -4.11 -5.31 8.60
CA GLY A 11 -3.27 -5.20 9.80
C GLY A 11 -1.77 -5.37 9.54
N HIS A 12 -1.35 -5.83 8.35
CA HIS A 12 0.07 -5.91 8.00
C HIS A 12 0.68 -4.51 7.91
N ARG A 13 1.91 -4.38 8.39
CA ARG A 13 2.68 -3.15 8.25
C ARG A 13 3.39 -3.18 6.91
N VAL A 14 3.29 -2.10 6.17
CA VAL A 14 3.90 -1.98 4.85
C VAL A 14 4.77 -0.74 4.77
N THR A 15 5.89 -0.86 4.08
CA THR A 15 6.71 0.29 3.68
C THR A 15 6.53 0.48 2.18
N TYR A 16 6.20 1.69 1.76
CA TYR A 16 5.89 2.00 0.37
C TYR A 16 6.47 3.34 -0.07
N LEU A 17 6.59 3.48 -1.39
CA LEU A 17 7.01 4.71 -2.02
C LEU A 17 5.77 5.52 -2.41
N PRO A 18 5.50 6.67 -1.76
CA PRO A 18 4.42 7.54 -2.22
C PRO A 18 4.71 7.99 -3.67
N GLY A 19 3.66 8.12 -4.47
CA GLY A 19 3.74 8.47 -5.88
C GLY A 19 4.66 9.68 -6.16
N ARG A 20 5.32 9.66 -7.32
CA ARG A 20 6.41 10.56 -7.75
C ARG A 20 6.19 12.03 -7.37
N HIS A 21 6.75 12.44 -6.23
CA HIS A 21 6.85 13.85 -5.88
C HIS A 21 7.85 14.53 -6.83
N LYS A 22 7.41 15.59 -7.52
CA LYS A 22 8.33 16.47 -8.27
C LYS A 22 9.16 17.22 -7.22
N SER A 23 10.44 16.92 -7.14
CA SER A 23 11.43 17.50 -6.21
C SER A 23 11.49 16.87 -4.82
N GLY A 24 12.69 16.38 -4.48
CA GLY A 24 13.10 15.98 -3.14
C GLY A 24 12.96 14.49 -2.89
N THR A 25 14.10 13.86 -2.54
CA THR A 25 14.30 12.53 -1.95
C THR A 25 13.06 11.64 -1.78
N ARG A 26 13.05 10.47 -2.43
CA ARG A 26 12.04 9.41 -2.24
C ARG A 26 12.11 8.91 -0.79
N LEU A 27 11.36 9.53 0.11
CA LEU A 27 11.23 9.07 1.48
C LEU A 27 10.18 7.96 1.49
N CYS A 28 10.59 6.75 1.86
CA CYS A 28 9.67 5.66 2.09
C CYS A 28 8.70 6.06 3.22
N ARG A 29 7.40 5.81 3.01
CA ARG A 29 6.38 5.94 4.05
C ARG A 29 6.04 4.56 4.59
N ARG A 30 5.62 4.52 5.84
CA ARG A 30 5.12 3.32 6.49
C ARG A 30 3.63 3.48 6.72
N GLY A 31 2.91 2.37 6.68
CA GLY A 31 1.49 2.34 6.97
C GLY A 31 1.01 0.94 7.29
N VAL A 32 -0.30 0.83 7.49
CA VAL A 32 -0.98 -0.42 7.79
C VAL A 32 -2.03 -0.67 6.73
N VAL A 33 -2.08 -1.90 6.23
CA VAL A 33 -3.12 -2.32 5.29
C VAL A 33 -4.46 -2.33 6.01
N THR A 34 -5.44 -1.57 5.52
CA THR A 34 -6.75 -1.42 6.18
C THR A 34 -7.86 -2.22 5.53
N GLY A 35 -7.61 -2.80 4.35
CA GLY A 35 -8.61 -3.55 3.59
C GLY A 35 -7.98 -4.52 2.59
N ALA A 36 -8.84 -5.27 1.90
CA ALA A 36 -8.38 -6.21 0.88
C ALA A 36 -7.80 -5.49 -0.34
N PRO A 37 -6.73 -6.01 -0.94
CA PRO A 37 -6.21 -5.49 -2.19
C PRO A 37 -7.23 -5.65 -3.32
N VAL A 38 -7.33 -4.63 -4.18
CA VAL A 38 -8.24 -4.60 -5.33
C VAL A 38 -7.44 -4.61 -6.61
N PHE A 39 -7.68 -5.61 -7.47
CA PHE A 39 -7.09 -5.65 -8.80
C PHE A 39 -7.90 -4.78 -9.77
N ASP A 40 -7.25 -3.78 -10.37
CA ASP A 40 -7.81 -2.94 -11.42
C ASP A 40 -7.32 -3.44 -12.79
N ALA A 41 -8.23 -4.09 -13.52
CA ALA A 41 -7.93 -4.65 -14.84
C ALA A 41 -7.68 -3.57 -15.91
N TYR A 42 -8.22 -2.35 -15.72
CA TYR A 42 -8.06 -1.25 -16.68
C TYR A 42 -6.62 -0.73 -16.72
N THR A 43 -6.00 -0.52 -15.56
CA THR A 43 -4.60 -0.11 -15.44
C THR A 43 -3.63 -1.27 -15.23
N ASN A 44 -4.14 -2.49 -15.13
CA ASN A 44 -3.40 -3.72 -14.82
C ASN A 44 -2.53 -3.56 -13.54
N ASN A 45 -3.11 -2.93 -12.51
CA ASN A 45 -2.46 -2.70 -11.22
C ASN A 45 -3.28 -3.29 -10.08
N THR A 46 -2.60 -3.82 -9.07
CA THR A 46 -3.22 -4.12 -7.77
C THR A 46 -3.07 -2.91 -6.85
N TRP A 47 -4.18 -2.43 -6.32
CA TRP A 47 -4.25 -1.33 -5.38
C TRP A 47 -4.49 -1.85 -3.97
N VAL A 48 -3.69 -1.38 -3.02
CA VAL A 48 -3.72 -1.77 -1.61
C VAL A 48 -4.13 -0.55 -0.80
N PRO A 49 -5.23 -0.61 -0.03
CA PRO A 49 -5.62 0.48 0.85
C PRO A 49 -4.72 0.48 2.10
N VAL A 50 -4.02 1.59 2.32
CA VAL A 50 -3.03 1.76 3.39
C VAL A 50 -3.33 3.02 4.19
N HIS A 51 -3.41 2.88 5.52
CA HIS A 51 -3.34 4.03 6.43
C HIS A 51 -1.89 4.35 6.73
N ALA A 52 -1.44 5.53 6.35
CA ALA A 52 -0.11 5.97 6.72
C ALA A 52 0.04 6.07 8.24
N GLU A 53 1.23 5.76 8.74
CA GLU A 53 1.56 5.98 10.15
C GLU A 53 1.42 7.47 10.49
N GLY A 54 0.65 7.77 11.54
CA GLY A 54 0.32 9.15 11.93
C GLY A 54 -0.96 9.72 11.30
N GLN A 55 -1.63 8.98 10.41
CA GLN A 55 -2.94 9.34 9.90
C GLN A 55 -4.03 9.09 10.97
N ALA A 56 -5.01 9.98 11.07
CA ALA A 56 -6.16 9.77 11.95
C ALA A 56 -7.05 8.63 11.39
N SER A 57 -7.59 7.79 12.27
CA SER A 57 -8.43 6.65 11.88
C SER A 57 -9.69 7.02 11.10
N ASP A 58 -10.15 8.27 11.21
CA ASP A 58 -11.33 8.80 10.51
C ASP A 58 -11.03 9.25 9.06
N GLN A 59 -9.75 9.32 8.68
CA GLN A 59 -9.35 9.75 7.35
C GLN A 59 -9.36 8.57 6.37
N GLU A 60 -9.78 8.80 5.12
CA GLU A 60 -9.78 7.78 4.07
C GLU A 60 -8.38 7.18 3.84
N PRO A 61 -8.27 5.88 3.50
CA PRO A 61 -7.00 5.24 3.22
C PRO A 61 -6.35 5.73 1.93
N GLU A 62 -5.02 5.76 1.93
CA GLU A 62 -4.24 5.97 0.73
C GLU A 62 -4.27 4.70 -0.11
N TRP A 63 -4.60 4.82 -1.39
CA TRP A 63 -4.51 3.72 -2.33
C TRP A 63 -3.10 3.64 -2.91
N VAL A 64 -2.36 2.61 -2.50
CA VAL A 64 -0.97 2.39 -2.87
C VAL A 64 -0.91 1.23 -3.87
N ARG A 65 -0.15 1.36 -4.95
CA ARG A 65 0.08 0.22 -5.85
C ARG A 65 0.90 -0.83 -5.15
N ALA A 66 0.54 -2.10 -5.31
CA ALA A 66 1.31 -3.23 -4.80
C ALA A 66 2.79 -3.17 -5.24
N SER A 67 3.07 -2.71 -6.46
CA SER A 67 4.42 -2.54 -7.00
C SER A 67 5.22 -1.40 -6.37
N ASP A 68 4.57 -0.46 -5.69
CA ASP A 68 5.21 0.64 -4.95
C ASP A 68 5.46 0.25 -3.48
N ILE A 69 4.96 -0.90 -3.01
CA ILE A 69 5.24 -1.48 -1.69
C ILE A 69 6.59 -2.22 -1.77
N VAL A 70 7.54 -1.79 -0.94
CA VAL A 70 8.91 -2.30 -0.96
C VAL A 70 9.20 -3.30 0.17
N ASP A 71 8.36 -3.33 1.20
CA ASP A 71 8.50 -4.22 2.35
C ASP A 71 7.14 -4.46 3.04
N VAL A 72 6.94 -5.67 3.57
CA VAL A 72 5.77 -6.09 4.34
C VAL A 72 6.26 -6.83 5.60
N ALA A 73 5.78 -6.42 6.77
CA ALA A 73 6.10 -6.98 8.07
C ALA A 73 4.87 -7.53 8.80
#